data_AF-A0A371R0P8-F1
#
_entry.id   AF-A0A371R0P8-F1
#
_cell.length_a   1.000
_cell.length_b   1.000
_cell.length_c   1.000
_cell.angle_alpha   90.00
_cell.angle_beta   90.00
_cell.angle_gamma   90.00
#
_symmetry.space_group_name_H-M   'P 1'
#
loop_
_entity.id
_entity.type
_entity.pdbx_description
1 polymer ?
#
loop_
_entity_poly.entity_id
_entity_poly.type
_entity_poly.pdbx_seq_one_letter_code
_entity_poly.pdbx_strand_id
1 'polypeptide(L)' 'MPCFEPIGYVRHQYPDDEVRRRAVDAVVEVLPQYEEGLRGIEEFSHVIIIAHLHKHRGRPLVVRPKRIEGAPEV' A
#
# COMPACT_ATOMS: atom_id res chain seq x y z
N MET A 1 9.42 -21.88 1.27
CA MET A 1 9.04 -20.93 0.22
C MET A 1 8.21 -19.86 0.91
N PRO A 2 8.70 -18.63 1.10
CA PRO A 2 7.98 -17.67 1.94
C PRO A 2 6.75 -17.16 1.18
N CYS A 3 5.61 -17.73 1.50
CA CYS A 3 4.30 -17.16 1.21
C CYS A 3 3.94 -16.29 2.42
N PHE A 4 3.61 -15.01 2.20
CA PHE A 4 3.15 -14.16 3.29
C PHE A 4 1.65 -14.35 3.50
N GLU A 5 1.22 -14.36 4.76
CA GLU A 5 -0.18 -14.37 5.11
C GLU A 5 -0.68 -12.92 5.27
N PRO A 6 -1.73 -12.49 4.54
CA PRO A 6 -2.27 -11.16 4.69
C PRO A 6 -2.94 -11.00 6.06
N ILE A 7 -2.58 -9.95 6.79
CA ILE A 7 -3.17 -9.62 8.10
C ILE A 7 -4.47 -8.82 7.99
N GLY A 8 -4.80 -8.35 6.79
CA GLY A 8 -5.91 -7.44 6.55
C GLY A 8 -5.96 -6.92 5.12
N TYR A 9 -6.93 -6.04 4.87
CA TYR A 9 -7.19 -5.44 3.56
C TYR A 9 -7.36 -3.93 3.67
N VAL A 10 -6.88 -3.21 2.66
CA VAL A 10 -7.14 -1.77 2.53
C VAL A 10 -8.39 -1.56 1.68
N ARG A 11 -9.41 -0.92 2.25
CA ARG A 11 -10.68 -0.59 1.61
C ARG A 11 -10.74 0.92 1.32
N HIS A 12 -11.08 1.28 0.09
CA HIS A 12 -11.36 2.67 -0.29
C HIS A 12 -12.44 2.70 -1.37
N GLN A 13 -13.12 3.84 -1.53
CA GLN A 13 -14.20 4.03 -2.51
C GLN A 13 -13.73 4.75 -3.79
N TYR A 14 -12.44 5.09 -3.87
CA TYR A 14 -11.88 5.87 -4.97
C TYR A 14 -11.45 4.99 -6.16
N PRO A 15 -11.53 5.50 -7.41
CA PRO A 15 -10.99 4.82 -8.57
C PRO A 15 -9.45 4.82 -8.56
N ASP A 16 -8.83 3.84 -9.21
CA ASP A 16 -7.37 3.64 -9.21
C ASP A 16 -6.57 4.87 -9.70
N ASP A 17 -7.14 5.65 -10.62
CA ASP A 17 -6.52 6.88 -11.12
C ASP A 17 -6.44 7.98 -10.07
N GLU A 18 -7.42 8.08 -9.17
CA GLU A 18 -7.37 9.05 -8.07
C GLU A 18 -6.34 8.65 -7.02
N VAL A 19 -6.33 7.37 -6.64
CA VAL A 19 -5.35 6.80 -5.68
C VAL A 19 -3.92 7.01 -6.15
N ARG A 20 -3.68 6.95 -7.47
CA ARG A 20 -2.35 7.21 -8.06
C ARG A 20 -1.91 8.67 -8.01
N ARG A 21 -2.86 9.61 -7.97
CA ARG A 21 -2.58 11.04 -8.12
C ARG A 21 -2.48 11.76 -6.79
N ARG A 22 -3.26 11.34 -5.79
CA ARG A 22 -3.36 12.01 -4.48
C ARG A 22 -3.50 11.01 -3.34
N ALA A 23 -3.25 11.50 -2.12
CA ALA A 23 -3.69 10.80 -0.92
C ALA A 23 -5.23 10.77 -0.90
N VAL A 24 -5.78 9.64 -0.46
CA VAL A 24 -7.22 9.41 -0.32
C VAL A 24 -7.51 8.78 1.02
N ASP A 25 -8.74 8.96 1.51
CA ASP A 25 -9.20 8.29 2.71
C ASP A 25 -9.39 6.79 2.44
N ALA A 26 -8.93 5.97 3.38
CA ALA A 26 -9.04 4.52 3.30
C ALA A 26 -9.19 3.93 4.70
N VAL A 27 -9.77 2.73 4.77
CA VAL A 27 -9.92 1.94 6.00
C VAL A 27 -9.05 0.70 5.88
N VAL A 28 -8.20 0.47 6.89
CA VAL A 28 -7.44 -0.78 7.02
C VAL A 28 -8.28 -1.75 7.85
N GLU A 29 -8.82 -2.76 7.19
CA GLU A 29 -9.61 -3.83 7.81
C GLU A 29 -8.66 -4.95 8.23
N VAL A 30 -8.43 -5.10 9.53
CA VAL A 30 -7.57 -6.17 10.08
C VAL A 30 -8.41 -7.40 10.36
N LEU A 31 -7.90 -8.59 10.01
CA LEU A 31 -8.65 -9.83 10.20
C LEU A 31 -8.80 -10.15 11.71
N PRO A 32 -9.93 -10.73 12.14
CA PRO A 32 -10.23 -10.93 13.57
C PRO A 32 -9.13 -11.70 14.33
N GLN A 33 -8.46 -12.66 13.70
CA GLN A 33 -7.39 -13.42 14.34
C GLN A 33 -6.14 -12.59 14.70
N TYR A 34 -6.02 -11.36 14.18
CA TYR A 34 -4.90 -10.45 14.48
C TYR A 34 -5.34 -9.22 15.28
N GLU A 35 -6.59 -9.15 15.74
CA GLU A 35 -7.13 -7.99 16.47
C GLU A 35 -6.32 -7.67 17.73
N GLU A 36 -5.84 -8.69 18.45
CA GLU A 36 -5.01 -8.50 19.65
C GLU A 36 -3.74 -7.67 19.38
N GLY A 37 -3.20 -7.76 18.15
CA GLY A 37 -2.03 -6.99 17.74
C GLY A 37 -2.27 -5.47 17.58
N LEU A 38 -3.53 -5.03 17.62
CA LEU A 38 -3.89 -3.61 17.55
C LEU A 38 -3.94 -2.93 18.92
N ARG A 39 -3.76 -3.68 20.02
CA ARG A 39 -3.84 -3.12 21.36
C ARG A 39 -2.83 -1.98 21.56
N GLY A 40 -3.31 -0.80 21.93
CA GLY A 40 -2.49 0.40 22.14
C GLY A 40 -2.18 1.20 20.87
N ILE A 41 -2.71 0.80 19.69
CA ILE A 41 -2.51 1.56 18.45
C ILE A 41 -3.14 2.95 18.53
N GLU A 42 -4.20 3.12 19.33
CA GLU A 42 -4.88 4.39 19.59
C GLU A 42 -4.00 5.46 20.26
N GLU A 43 -2.88 5.07 20.89
CA GLU A 43 -1.92 6.00 21.49
C GLU A 43 -1.04 6.70 20.44
N PHE A 44 -1.06 6.22 19.19
CA PHE A 44 -0.26 6.75 18.10
C PHE A 44 -1.11 7.54 17.10
N SER A 45 -0.58 8.68 16.67
CA SER A 45 -1.22 9.49 15.61
C SER A 45 -0.89 9.01 14.20
N HIS A 46 0.22 8.30 14.02
CA HIS A 46 0.72 7.85 12.72
C HIS A 46 1.25 6.42 12.80
N VAL A 47 1.02 5.65 11.75
CA VAL A 47 1.47 4.25 11.63
C VAL A 47 2.11 4.02 10.26
N ILE A 48 3.00 3.04 10.17
CA ILE A 48 3.57 2.58 8.91
C ILE A 48 2.85 1.31 8.48
N ILE A 49 2.31 1.30 7.26
CA ILE A 49 1.61 0.15 6.68
C ILE A 49 2.47 -0.44 5.57
N ILE A 50 2.78 -1.73 5.68
CA ILE A 50 3.40 -2.51 4.61
C ILE A 50 2.29 -3.23 3.85
N ALA A 51 2.10 -2.89 2.58
CA ALA A 51 1.02 -3.42 1.76
C ALA A 51 1.56 -4.15 0.52
N HIS A 52 0.85 -5.20 0.11
CA HIS A 52 1.11 -5.89 -1.16
C HIS A 52 0.34 -5.20 -2.31
N LEU A 53 1.08 -4.61 -3.25
CA LEU A 53 0.53 -3.96 -4.45
C LEU A 53 0.06 -4.98 -5.50
N HIS A 54 -0.96 -5.76 -5.16
CA HIS A 54 -1.49 -6.89 -5.93
C HIS A 54 -1.91 -6.57 -7.39
N LYS A 55 -2.20 -5.31 -7.71
CA LYS A 55 -2.53 -4.86 -9.08
C LYS A 55 -1.28 -4.69 -9.97
N HIS A 56 -0.08 -4.66 -9.40
CA HIS A 56 1.15 -4.53 -10.16
C HIS A 56 1.48 -5.85 -10.87
N ARG A 57 1.49 -5.84 -12.20
CA ARG A 57 1.80 -7.02 -13.02
C ARG A 57 3.18 -6.98 -13.67
N GLY A 58 3.85 -5.83 -13.66
CA GLY A 58 5.19 -5.68 -14.22
C GLY A 58 6.27 -6.20 -13.28
N ARG A 59 7.43 -6.55 -13.84
CA ARG A 59 8.70 -6.68 -13.09
C ARG A 59 9.84 -5.97 -13.82
N PRO A 60 9.65 -4.67 -14.19
CA PRO A 60 10.69 -3.95 -14.89
C PRO A 60 11.91 -3.79 -13.97
N LEU A 61 13.08 -4.19 -14.44
CA LEU A 61 14.36 -3.89 -13.76
C LEU A 61 14.79 -2.44 -14.00
N VAL A 62 14.28 -1.85 -15.08
CA VAL A 62 14.55 -0.50 -15.53
C VAL A 62 13.23 0.26 -15.62
N VAL A 63 13.10 1.36 -14.89
CA VAL A 63 11.90 2.21 -14.88
C VAL A 63 12.29 3.67 -15.05
N ARG A 64 11.54 4.41 -15.85
CA ARG A 64 11.66 5.87 -15.94
C ARG A 64 10.61 6.52 -15.01
N PRO A 65 11.02 7.18 -13.91
CA PRO A 65 10.09 7.89 -13.05
C PRO A 65 9.42 9.01 -13.82
N LYS A 66 8.09 8.99 -13.93
CA LYS A 66 7.32 9.95 -14.75
C LYS A 66 7.40 11.41 -14.29
N ARG A 67 7.96 11.69 -13.10
CA ARG A 67 8.02 13.03 -12.49
C ARG A 67 9.43 13.66 -12.49
N ILE A 68 10.43 13.04 -13.13
CA ILE A 68 11.78 13.58 -13.22
C ILE A 68 12.09 13.93 -14.68
N GLU A 69 12.08 15.22 -15.00
CA GLU A 69 12.60 15.71 -16.27
C GLU A 69 14.12 15.50 -16.32
N GLY A 70 14.62 14.95 -17.42
CA GLY A 70 16.06 14.67 -17.62
C GLY A 70 16.56 13.29 -17.15
N ALA A 71 15.66 12.36 -16.77
CA ALA A 71 16.09 10.98 -16.50
C ALA A 71 16.74 10.37 -17.77
N PRO A 72 17.95 9.78 -17.66
CA PRO A 72 18.65 9.19 -18.80
C PRO A 72 17.81 8.11 -19.47
N GLU A 73 17.89 8.01 -20.80
CA GLU A 73 17.36 6.85 -21.52
C GLU A 73 18.18 5.63 -21.10
N VAL A 74 17.48 4.65 -20.57
CA VAL A 74 18.01 3.37 -20.09
C VAL A 74 17.36 2.24 -20.87
#